data_AF-A0A0N1NHB0-F1
#
_entry.id   AF-A0A0N1NHB0-F1
#
_cell.length_a   1.000
_cell.length_b   1.000
_cell.length_c   1.000
_cell.angle_alpha   90.00
_cell.angle_beta   90.00
_cell.angle_gamma   90.00
#
_symmetry.space_group_name_H-M   'P 1'
#
loop_
_entity.id
_entity.type
_entity.pdbx_description
1 polymer ?
#
loop_
_entity_poly.entity_id
_entity_poly.type
_entity_poly.pdbx_seq_one_letter_code
_entity_poly.pdbx_strand_id
1 'polypeptide(L)' 'MEITHQSVHDYIAAKKRGDREATDRIVAEVRARFDTRTTDGSEAAQLLHATMHVRFGEDL' A
#
# COMPACT_ATOMS: atom_id res chain seq x y z
N MET A 1 5.26 8.40 10.36
CA MET A 1 3.87 7.89 10.49
C MET A 1 3.98 6.40 10.76
N GLU A 2 3.28 5.90 11.77
CA GLU A 2 3.24 4.46 12.07
C GLU A 2 2.32 3.74 11.05
N ILE A 3 2.78 2.62 10.51
CA ILE A 3 2.01 1.77 9.60
C ILE A 3 1.35 0.69 10.45
N THR A 4 0.03 0.58 10.37
CA THR A 4 -0.76 -0.35 11.20
C THR A 4 -1.58 -1.32 10.36
N HIS A 5 -1.80 -1.03 9.08
CA HIS A 5 -2.59 -1.87 8.18
C HIS A 5 -1.72 -2.93 7.49
N GLN A 6 -2.11 -4.20 7.59
CA GLN A 6 -1.38 -5.32 6.99
C GLN A 6 -1.21 -5.17 5.48
N SER A 7 -2.24 -4.69 4.78
CA SER A 7 -2.20 -4.39 3.34
C SER A 7 -1.08 -3.41 2.97
N VAL A 8 -0.76 -2.45 3.84
CA VAL A 8 0.29 -1.47 3.61
C VAL A 8 1.67 -2.10 3.85
N HIS A 9 1.80 -3.00 4.84
CA HIS A 9 3.01 -3.82 4.99
C HIS A 9 3.25 -4.70 3.75
N ASP A 10 2.19 -5.32 3.23
CA ASP A 10 2.26 -6.17 2.03
C ASP A 10 2.64 -5.35 0.79
N TYR A 11 2.10 -4.14 0.65
CA TYR A 11 2.47 -3.20 -0.40
C TYR A 11 3.96 -2.84 -0.34
N ILE A 12 4.47 -2.50 0.85
CA ILE A 12 5.88 -2.16 1.06
C ILE A 12 6.77 -3.34 0.68
N ALA A 13 6.42 -4.55 1.10
CA ALA A 13 7.17 -5.76 0.79
C ALA A 13 7.16 -6.09 -0.71
N ALA A 14 6.00 -5.96 -1.38
CA ALA A 14 5.88 -6.12 -2.83
C ALA A 14 6.74 -5.10 -3.59
N LYS A 15 6.69 -3.82 -3.17
CA LYS A 15 7.47 -2.75 -3.78
C LYS A 15 8.97 -3.00 -3.66
N LYS A 16 9.45 -3.37 -2.47
CA LYS A 16 10.85 -3.74 -2.22
C LYS A 16 11.33 -4.88 -3.12
N ARG A 17 10.47 -5.88 -3.39
CA ARG A 17 10.74 -6.99 -4.31
C ARG A 17 10.61 -6.63 -5.80
N GLY A 18 10.16 -5.43 -6.14
CA GLY A 18 9.92 -5.03 -7.54
C GLY A 18 8.62 -5.60 -8.13
N ASP A 19 7.75 -6.19 -7.32
CA ASP A 19 6.53 -6.89 -7.76
C ASP A 19 5.40 -5.89 -8.04
N ARG A 20 5.29 -5.47 -9.31
CA ARG A 20 4.29 -4.50 -9.74
C ARG A 20 2.87 -5.04 -9.71
N GLU A 21 2.68 -6.31 -10.06
CA GLU A 21 1.35 -6.92 -10.10
C GLU A 21 0.73 -6.96 -8.70
N ALA A 22 1.53 -7.37 -7.70
CA ALA A 22 1.08 -7.35 -6.31
C ALA A 22 0.79 -5.93 -5.82
N THR A 23 1.63 -4.93 -6.15
CA THR A 23 1.36 -3.55 -5.74
C THR A 23 0.07 -2.99 -6.35
N ASP A 24 -0.20 -3.26 -7.64
CA ASP A 24 -1.39 -2.76 -8.33
C ASP A 24 -2.67 -3.39 -7.76
N ARG A 25 -2.63 -4.69 -7.45
CA ARG A 25 -3.73 -5.41 -6.80
C ARG A 25 -4.07 -4.81 -5.44
N ILE A 26 -3.06 -4.59 -4.60
CA ILE A 26 -3.25 -4.02 -3.25
C ILE A 26 -3.82 -2.59 -3.33
N VAL A 27 -3.32 -1.77 -4.26
CA VAL A 27 -3.85 -0.41 -4.48
C VAL A 27 -5.32 -0.46 -4.88
N ALA A 28 -5.71 -1.36 -5.79
CA ALA A 28 -7.10 -1.51 -6.21
C ALA A 28 -8.02 -1.92 -5.05
N GLU A 29 -7.58 -2.86 -4.20
CA GLU A 29 -8.34 -3.31 -3.04
C GLU A 29 -8.51 -2.23 -1.97
N VAL A 30 -7.44 -1.49 -1.64
CA VAL A 30 -7.50 -0.37 -0.69
C VAL A 30 -8.42 0.73 -1.21
N ARG A 31 -8.34 1.04 -2.51
CA ARG A 31 -9.22 2.01 -3.16
C ARG A 31 -10.68 1.56 -3.09
N ALA A 32 -10.98 0.31 -3.39
CA ALA A 32 -12.34 -0.22 -3.30
C ALA A 32 -12.95 -0.07 -1.90
N ARG A 33 -12.16 -0.36 -0.84
CA ARG A 33 -12.58 -0.16 0.57
C ARG A 33 -12.79 1.31 0.94
N PHE A 34 -11.96 2.20 0.39
CA PHE A 34 -12.12 3.64 0.60
C PHE A 34 -13.39 4.16 -0.08
N ASP A 35 -13.63 3.75 -1.33
CA ASP A 35 -14.78 4.19 -2.14
C ASP A 35 -16.11 3.75 -1.51
N THR A 36 -16.16 2.59 -0.85
CA THR A 36 -17.34 2.13 -0.10
C THR A 36 -17.56 2.86 1.23
N ARG A 37 -16.66 3.77 1.64
CA ARG A 37 -16.69 4.49 2.94
C ARG A 37 -16.80 3.58 4.16
N THR A 38 -16.32 2.35 4.03
CA THR A 38 -16.30 1.36 5.13
C THR A 38 -15.04 1.48 5.99
N THR A 39 -14.19 2.47 5.71
CA THR A 39 -12.96 2.74 6.45
C THR A 39 -12.91 4.22 6.84
N ASP A 40 -12.09 4.55 7.84
CA ASP A 40 -11.80 5.93 8.26
C ASP A 40 -10.79 6.65 7.34
N GLY A 41 -10.36 6.00 6.26
CA GLY A 41 -9.36 6.52 5.32
C GLY A 41 -7.90 6.41 5.79
N SER A 42 -7.63 5.90 7.00
CA SER A 42 -6.27 5.74 7.52
C SER A 42 -5.42 4.80 6.66
N GLU A 43 -6.02 3.72 6.13
CA GLU A 43 -5.37 2.77 5.23
C GLU A 43 -4.89 3.45 3.93
N ALA A 44 -5.73 4.27 3.32
CA ALA A 44 -5.39 5.01 2.09
C ALA A 44 -4.30 6.06 2.34
N ALA A 45 -4.35 6.77 3.48
CA ALA A 45 -3.31 7.71 3.86
C ALA A 45 -1.96 7.01 4.09
N GLN A 46 -1.99 5.84 4.73
CA GLN A 46 -0.77 5.05 4.96
C GLN A 46 -0.19 4.51 3.65
N LEU A 47 -1.04 4.05 2.74
CA LEU A 47 -0.63 3.59 1.40
C LEU A 47 0.00 4.72 0.57
N LEU A 48 -0.56 5.94 0.64
CA LEU A 48 0.00 7.10 -0.04
C LEU A 48 1.40 7.42 0.50
N HIS A 49 1.58 7.42 1.82
CA HIS A 49 2.88 7.61 2.43
C HIS A 49 3.89 6.52 1.98
N ALA A 50 3.50 5.25 1.99
CA ALA A 50 4.36 4.17 1.49
C ALA A 50 4.72 4.35 -0.01
N THR A 51 3.77 4.86 -0.80
CA THR A 51 3.98 5.16 -2.23
C THR A 51 5.07 6.23 -2.43
N MET A 52 5.10 7.25 -1.57
CA MET A 52 6.08 8.34 -1.65
C MET A 52 7.46 7.98 -1.10
N HIS A 53 7.54 7.06 -0.13
CA HIS A 53 8.77 6.84 0.65
C HIS A 53 9.51 5.54 0.35
N VAL A 54 8.86 4.52 -0.20
CA VAL A 54 9.52 3.23 -0.53
C VAL A 54 9.80 3.18 -2.02
N ARG A 55 10.95 2.66 -2.46
CA ARG A 55 11.29 2.53 -3.88
C ARG A 55 11.03 1.11 -4.39
N PHE A 56 10.77 0.99 -5.70
CA PHE A 56 10.68 -0.33 -6.32
C PHE A 56 12.06 -0.96 -6.42
N GLY A 57 12.17 -2.24 -6.04
CA GLY A 57 13.42 -2.98 -6.12
C GLY A 57 14.51 -2.50 -5.16
N GLU A 58 14.14 -1.83 -4.06
CA GLU A 58 15.10 -1.32 -3.07
C GLU A 58 15.95 -2.43 -2.42
N ASP A 59 15.44 -3.67 -2.41
CA ASP A 59 16.10 -4.84 -1.84
C ASP A 59 16.70 -5.77 -2.94
N LEU A 60 16.83 -5.30 -4.19
CA LEU A 60 17.44 -6.02 -5.33
C LEU A 60 18.87 -5.54 -5.60
#